data_AF-A0A4P6ZY54-F1
#
_entry.id   AF-A0A4P6ZY54-F1
#
_cell.length_a   1.000
_cell.length_b   1.000
_cell.length_c   1.000
_cell.angle_alpha   90.00
_cell.angle_beta   90.00
_cell.angle_gamma   90.00
#
_symmetry.space_group_name_H-M   'P 1'
#
loop_
_entity.id
_entity.type
_entity.pdbx_description
1 polymer ?
#
loop_
_entity_poly.entity_id
_entity_poly.type
_entity_poly.pdbx_seq_one_letter_code
_entity_poly.pdbx_strand_id
1 'polypeptide(L)'
;MYPQQIHGYLQKFFTESNCPILNSNNHFMTVQLTVDMDKKIMNRPFYWRYLENTDGVPNPAQLTFITDQNQLDEDIKGEVVHFGSPRLNQLFQTTKELGAYVQMYEKVFNQSKIKTILTPWLGVNYKVSYYSDQTKEMFHSLGINLITGNLVDGFQDWVNGLDLNSRMSDDAFKITYIIKPIRAMERLDAALENIIQEDDHTWAEEAKMRWHKDREILEYFYEGIENKPECYELEKKAMQEQYESRIKIEIVNGGLFYLK
;
A
#
# COMPACT_ATOMS: atom_id res chain seq x y z
N MET A 1 -0.44 -10.85 11.32
CA MET A 1 -1.17 -11.61 10.28
C MET A 1 -1.04 -13.08 10.59
N TYR A 2 -2.15 -13.81 10.71
CA TYR A 2 -2.14 -15.25 11.03
C TYR A 2 -1.70 -16.09 9.82
N PRO A 3 -1.17 -17.31 10.01
CA PRO A 3 -0.73 -18.19 8.91
C PRO A 3 -1.75 -18.36 7.78
N GLN A 4 -3.02 -18.54 8.13
CA GLN A 4 -4.11 -18.68 7.15
C GLN A 4 -4.33 -17.42 6.30
N GLN A 5 -4.18 -16.24 6.90
CA GLN A 5 -4.29 -14.97 6.18
C GLN A 5 -3.10 -14.80 5.21
N ILE A 6 -1.90 -15.21 5.64
CA ILE A 6 -0.70 -15.19 4.79
C ILE A 6 -0.91 -16.12 3.59
N HIS A 7 -1.40 -17.34 3.83
CA HIS A 7 -1.69 -18.29 2.77
C HIS A 7 -2.68 -17.73 1.74
N GLY A 8 -3.81 -17.19 2.19
CA GLY A 8 -4.80 -16.57 1.31
C GLY A 8 -4.25 -15.37 0.54
N TYR A 9 -3.42 -14.55 1.16
CA TYR A 9 -2.73 -13.46 0.49
C TYR A 9 -1.79 -13.96 -0.61
N LEU A 10 -0.94 -14.96 -0.33
CA LEU A 10 -0.01 -15.52 -1.32
C LEU A 10 -0.78 -16.10 -2.51
N GLN A 11 -1.85 -16.86 -2.25
CA GLN A 11 -2.67 -17.44 -3.30
C GLN A 11 -3.24 -16.36 -4.21
N LYS A 12 -3.83 -15.31 -3.64
CA LYS A 12 -4.35 -14.17 -4.40
C LYS A 12 -3.24 -13.49 -5.20
N PHE A 13 -2.13 -13.18 -4.57
CA PHE A 13 -0.99 -12.51 -5.21
C PHE A 13 -0.50 -13.25 -6.45
N PHE A 14 -0.26 -14.56 -6.35
CA PHE A 14 0.25 -15.34 -7.48
C PHE A 14 -0.80 -15.59 -8.56
N THR A 15 -2.08 -15.71 -8.18
CA THR A 15 -3.18 -15.83 -9.15
C THR A 15 -3.32 -14.56 -9.98
N GLU A 16 -3.34 -13.40 -9.34
CA GLU A 16 -3.43 -12.10 -10.02
C GLU A 16 -2.16 -11.78 -10.84
N SER A 17 -1.01 -12.30 -10.42
CA SER A 17 0.26 -12.16 -11.15
C SER A 17 0.43 -13.20 -12.27
N ASN A 18 -0.61 -13.98 -12.60
CA ASN A 18 -0.59 -15.05 -13.60
C ASN A 18 0.54 -16.08 -13.39
N CYS A 19 0.91 -16.36 -12.14
CA CYS A 19 1.89 -17.37 -11.79
C CYS A 19 1.16 -18.69 -11.48
N PRO A 20 1.37 -19.78 -12.26
CA PRO A 20 0.64 -21.02 -12.03
C PRO A 20 1.05 -21.68 -10.70
N ILE A 21 0.03 -22.03 -9.92
CA ILE A 21 0.19 -22.79 -8.67
C ILE A 21 0.24 -24.27 -9.04
N LEU A 22 1.40 -24.90 -8.83
CA LEU A 22 1.66 -26.29 -9.21
C LEU A 22 1.15 -27.27 -8.15
N ASN A 23 1.32 -26.92 -6.88
CA ASN A 23 0.86 -27.72 -5.75
C ASN A 23 0.42 -26.78 -4.63
N SER A 24 -0.71 -27.04 -4.00
CA SER A 24 -1.21 -26.22 -2.91
C SER A 24 -1.82 -27.09 -1.83
N ASN A 25 -1.49 -26.79 -0.58
CA ASN A 25 -2.09 -27.34 0.61
C ASN A 25 -2.34 -26.18 1.60
N ASN A 26 -3.09 -26.39 2.69
CA ASN A 26 -3.38 -25.36 3.68
C ASN A 26 -2.13 -24.82 4.41
N HIS A 27 -1.00 -25.52 4.33
CA HIS A 27 0.24 -25.21 5.06
C HIS A 27 1.43 -24.84 4.16
N PHE A 28 1.36 -25.15 2.86
CA PHE A 28 2.39 -24.80 1.90
C PHE A 28 1.81 -24.62 0.48
N MET A 29 2.53 -23.87 -0.36
CA MET A 29 2.16 -23.66 -1.75
C MET A 29 3.40 -23.63 -2.63
N THR A 30 3.36 -24.34 -3.74
CA THR A 30 4.41 -24.36 -4.76
C THR A 30 3.94 -23.66 -6.02
N VAL A 31 4.69 -22.64 -6.44
CA VAL A 31 4.34 -21.75 -7.54
C VAL A 31 5.47 -21.73 -8.56
N GLN A 32 5.11 -21.78 -9.83
CA GLN A 32 6.01 -21.49 -10.93
C GLN A 32 5.95 -20.00 -11.23
N LEU A 33 7.09 -19.31 -11.13
CA LEU A 33 7.13 -17.88 -11.42
C LEU A 33 7.06 -17.62 -12.92
N THR A 34 6.53 -16.45 -13.29
CA THR A 34 6.72 -15.87 -14.62
C THR A 34 8.08 -15.17 -14.70
N VAL A 35 8.53 -14.86 -15.92
CA VAL A 35 9.79 -14.11 -16.13
C VAL A 35 9.80 -12.78 -15.37
N ASP A 36 8.70 -12.03 -15.45
CA ASP A 36 8.58 -10.72 -14.81
C ASP A 36 8.56 -10.83 -13.29
N MET A 37 7.83 -11.81 -12.75
CA MET A 37 7.72 -12.02 -11.32
C MET A 37 9.06 -12.46 -10.72
N ASP A 38 9.76 -13.34 -11.42
CA ASP A 38 11.09 -13.80 -11.04
C ASP A 38 12.10 -12.66 -10.98
N LYS A 39 12.16 -11.81 -12.01
CA LYS A 39 13.02 -10.61 -12.02
C LYS A 39 12.75 -9.70 -10.82
N LYS A 40 11.49 -9.59 -10.39
CA LYS A 40 11.08 -8.76 -9.25
C LYS A 40 11.44 -9.37 -7.90
N ILE A 41 11.26 -10.68 -7.72
CA ILE A 41 11.36 -11.31 -6.39
C ILE A 41 12.62 -12.15 -6.15
N MET A 42 13.24 -12.71 -7.19
CA MET A 42 14.36 -13.64 -7.03
C MET A 42 15.74 -12.97 -6.90
N ASN A 43 15.81 -11.65 -7.07
CA ASN A 43 17.05 -10.86 -6.97
C ASN A 43 18.26 -11.50 -7.70
N ARG A 44 18.03 -12.00 -8.92
CA ARG A 44 19.04 -12.64 -9.77
C ARG A 44 19.36 -11.84 -11.04
N PRO A 45 19.77 -10.56 -10.93
CA PRO A 45 19.95 -9.69 -12.10
C PRO A 45 21.02 -10.18 -13.07
N PHE A 46 22.10 -10.81 -12.59
CA PHE A 46 23.16 -11.33 -13.44
C PHE A 46 22.72 -12.52 -14.30
N TYR A 47 21.86 -13.39 -13.76
CA TYR A 47 21.29 -14.52 -14.50
C TYR A 47 20.46 -14.00 -15.69
N TRP A 48 19.54 -13.07 -15.42
CA TRP A 48 18.68 -12.50 -16.46
C TRP A 48 19.49 -11.71 -17.50
N ARG A 49 20.45 -10.89 -17.06
CA ARG A 49 21.32 -10.14 -17.97
C ARG A 49 22.14 -11.05 -18.88
N TYR A 50 22.67 -12.16 -18.36
CA TYR A 50 23.40 -13.13 -19.17
C TYR A 50 22.48 -13.80 -20.19
N LEU A 51 21.29 -14.24 -19.76
CA LEU A 51 20.33 -14.92 -20.62
C LEU A 51 19.84 -14.03 -21.77
N GLU A 52 19.54 -12.76 -21.48
CA GLU A 52 19.12 -11.76 -22.49
C GLU A 52 20.22 -11.44 -23.50
N ASN A 53 21.49 -11.48 -23.08
CA ASN A 53 22.62 -11.27 -24.00
C ASN A 53 22.96 -12.48 -24.86
N THR A 54 22.44 -13.67 -24.51
CA THR A 54 22.79 -14.94 -25.16
C THR A 54 21.62 -15.59 -25.90
N ASP A 55 20.49 -14.88 -26.05
CA ASP A 55 19.23 -15.38 -26.61
C ASP A 55 18.82 -16.74 -26.00
N GLY A 56 19.11 -16.93 -24.70
CA GLY A 56 18.82 -18.17 -24.00
C GLY A 56 17.33 -18.33 -23.68
N VAL A 57 16.88 -19.58 -23.54
CA VAL A 57 15.47 -19.88 -23.18
C VAL A 57 15.20 -19.49 -21.72
N PRO A 58 14.20 -18.64 -21.43
CA PRO A 58 13.81 -18.29 -20.07
C PRO A 58 13.46 -19.51 -19.23
N ASN A 59 14.12 -19.63 -18.08
CA ASN A 59 13.81 -20.63 -17.05
C ASN A 59 13.55 -19.94 -15.71
N PRO A 60 12.32 -19.42 -15.47
CA PRO A 60 11.92 -18.85 -14.19
C PRO A 60 11.95 -19.89 -13.06
N ALA A 61 12.25 -19.45 -11.85
CA ALA A 61 12.34 -20.31 -10.69
C ALA A 61 10.97 -20.83 -10.24
N GLN A 62 10.97 -22.05 -9.70
CA GLN A 62 9.87 -22.62 -8.95
C GLN A 62 10.14 -22.42 -7.45
N LEU A 63 9.16 -21.92 -6.71
CA LEU A 63 9.28 -21.66 -5.28
C LEU A 63 8.22 -22.43 -4.50
N THR A 64 8.62 -22.99 -3.37
CA THR A 64 7.72 -23.58 -2.37
C THR A 64 7.72 -22.71 -1.14
N PHE A 65 6.56 -22.14 -0.80
CA PHE A 65 6.33 -21.31 0.37
C PHE A 65 5.63 -22.12 1.45
N ILE A 66 6.15 -22.09 2.68
CA ILE A 66 5.62 -22.79 3.84
C ILE A 66 5.02 -21.74 4.79
N THR A 67 3.70 -21.79 5.01
CA THR A 67 2.99 -20.83 5.87
C THR A 67 2.79 -21.33 7.30
N ASP A 68 2.77 -22.66 7.50
CA ASP A 68 2.71 -23.26 8.82
C ASP A 68 3.66 -24.46 8.91
N GLN A 69 4.69 -24.35 9.76
CA GLN A 69 5.68 -25.42 9.95
C GLN A 69 5.20 -26.50 10.92
N ASN A 70 4.26 -26.17 11.82
CA ASN A 70 3.88 -27.08 12.92
C ASN A 70 2.92 -28.18 12.48
N GLN A 71 2.33 -28.05 11.28
CA GLN A 71 1.33 -28.96 10.71
C GLN A 71 1.84 -29.66 9.44
N LEU A 72 3.16 -29.69 9.23
CA LEU A 72 3.77 -30.43 8.13
C LEU A 72 4.11 -31.85 8.58
N ASP A 73 3.42 -32.83 8.00
CA ASP A 73 3.70 -34.25 8.21
C ASP A 73 4.91 -34.74 7.38
N GLU A 74 5.33 -33.98 6.36
CA GLU A 74 6.41 -34.32 5.42
C GLU A 74 7.56 -33.30 5.46
N ASP A 75 8.79 -33.77 5.20
CA ASP A 75 10.00 -32.93 5.05
C ASP A 75 10.00 -32.19 3.70
N ILE A 76 9.07 -31.23 3.58
CA ILE A 76 8.94 -30.39 2.40
C ILE A 76 10.03 -29.33 2.42
N LYS A 77 10.89 -29.33 1.40
CA LYS A 77 11.88 -28.27 1.20
C LYS A 77 11.22 -27.03 0.64
N GLY A 78 11.20 -25.95 1.43
CA GLY A 78 10.61 -24.68 1.02
C GLY A 78 11.08 -23.51 1.89
N GLU A 79 10.75 -22.30 1.45
CA GLU A 79 10.99 -21.07 2.18
C GLU A 79 9.83 -20.80 3.14
N VAL A 80 10.15 -20.53 4.39
CA VAL A 80 9.14 -20.32 5.43
C VAL A 80 8.71 -18.86 5.44
N VAL A 81 7.41 -18.64 5.27
CA VAL A 81 6.82 -17.31 5.13
C VAL A 81 5.89 -17.06 6.31
N HIS A 82 6.34 -16.21 7.21
CA HIS A 82 5.56 -15.69 8.32
C HIS A 82 5.47 -14.17 8.25
N PHE A 83 4.61 -13.57 9.09
CA PHE A 83 4.52 -12.12 9.20
C PHE A 83 5.88 -11.55 9.68
N GLY A 84 6.41 -10.57 8.96
CA GLY A 84 7.74 -10.02 9.19
C GLY A 84 8.89 -10.73 8.47
N SER A 85 8.63 -11.85 7.78
CA SER A 85 9.67 -12.50 6.95
C SER A 85 10.10 -11.59 5.79
N PRO A 86 11.40 -11.58 5.40
CA PRO A 86 11.89 -10.76 4.30
C PRO A 86 11.14 -10.99 2.99
N ARG A 87 10.79 -12.26 2.70
CA ARG A 87 10.02 -12.63 1.52
C ARG A 87 8.64 -12.02 1.49
N LEU A 88 7.90 -12.10 2.59
CA LEU A 88 6.56 -11.52 2.64
C LEU A 88 6.60 -9.99 2.46
N ASN A 89 7.58 -9.33 3.09
CA ASN A 89 7.79 -7.89 2.90
C ASN A 89 8.09 -7.53 1.45
N GLN A 90 8.92 -8.33 0.76
CA GLN A 90 9.20 -8.14 -0.66
C GLN A 90 7.94 -8.29 -1.54
N LEU A 91 7.06 -9.25 -1.21
CA LEU A 91 5.79 -9.43 -1.92
C LEU A 91 4.83 -8.27 -1.67
N PHE A 92 4.75 -7.75 -0.44
CA PHE A 92 3.97 -6.55 -0.13
C PHE A 92 4.47 -5.33 -0.90
N GLN A 93 5.79 -5.11 -0.94
CA GLN A 93 6.40 -4.03 -1.70
C GLN A 93 6.08 -4.16 -3.20
N THR A 94 6.23 -5.36 -3.74
CA THR A 94 5.92 -5.62 -5.16
C THR A 94 4.44 -5.41 -5.46
N THR A 95 3.55 -5.80 -4.55
CA THR A 95 2.10 -5.55 -4.67
C THR A 95 1.81 -4.05 -4.71
N LYS A 96 2.44 -3.27 -3.83
CA LYS A 96 2.28 -1.82 -3.79
C LYS A 96 2.74 -1.17 -5.09
N GLU A 97 3.86 -1.63 -5.65
CA GLU A 97 4.37 -1.11 -6.92
C GLU A 97 3.45 -1.44 -8.10
N LEU A 98 2.98 -2.69 -8.19
CA LEU A 98 2.09 -3.12 -9.28
C LEU A 98 0.70 -2.50 -9.18
N GLY A 99 0.22 -2.27 -7.96
CA GLY A 99 -1.08 -1.66 -7.68
C GLY A 99 -1.07 -0.15 -7.46
N ALA A 100 0.07 0.53 -7.69
CA ALA A 100 0.21 1.96 -7.39
C ALA A 100 -0.72 2.84 -8.23
N TYR A 101 -0.93 2.46 -9.49
CA TYR A 101 -1.76 3.21 -10.44
C TYR A 101 -2.59 2.29 -11.33
N VAL A 102 -3.87 2.62 -11.51
CA VAL A 102 -4.76 1.92 -12.43
C VAL A 102 -5.49 2.87 -13.37
N GLN A 103 -5.86 2.37 -14.54
CA GLN A 103 -6.83 3.03 -15.40
C GLN A 103 -7.97 2.06 -15.67
N MET A 104 -9.19 2.46 -15.33
CA MET A 104 -10.37 1.59 -15.39
C MET A 104 -11.56 2.30 -16.05
N TYR A 105 -12.43 1.50 -16.64
CA TYR A 105 -13.62 1.93 -17.36
C TYR A 105 -14.84 1.22 -16.82
N GLU A 106 -15.91 1.96 -16.58
CA GLU A 106 -17.18 1.35 -16.20
C GLU A 106 -17.76 0.57 -17.38
N LYS A 107 -18.12 -0.69 -17.11
CA LYS A 107 -18.65 -1.58 -18.11
C LYS A 107 -20.01 -1.09 -18.57
N VAL A 108 -20.15 -0.98 -19.88
CA VAL A 108 -21.40 -0.58 -20.53
C VAL A 108 -22.08 -1.81 -21.08
N PHE A 109 -23.27 -2.12 -20.56
CA PHE A 109 -24.14 -3.17 -21.08
C PHE A 109 -25.26 -2.51 -21.87
N ASN A 110 -24.96 -1.95 -23.04
CA ASN A 110 -26.01 -1.40 -23.89
C ASN A 110 -26.28 -2.35 -25.06
N GLN A 111 -27.53 -2.80 -25.17
CA GLN A 111 -28.06 -3.45 -26.38
C GLN A 111 -28.56 -2.42 -27.41
N SER A 112 -28.44 -1.13 -27.08
CA SER A 112 -28.95 0.00 -27.85
C SER A 112 -27.83 0.69 -28.66
N LYS A 113 -28.15 1.22 -29.84
CA LYS A 113 -27.19 1.90 -30.75
C LYS A 113 -26.57 3.21 -30.21
N ILE A 114 -26.96 3.68 -29.03
CA ILE A 114 -26.46 4.94 -28.45
C ILE A 114 -25.24 4.62 -27.60
N LYS A 115 -24.10 5.16 -27.99
CA LYS A 115 -22.85 5.00 -27.24
C LYS A 115 -22.90 5.79 -25.94
N THR A 116 -22.46 5.15 -24.85
CA THR A 116 -22.46 5.74 -23.51
C THR A 116 -21.23 6.62 -23.33
N ILE A 117 -21.42 7.78 -22.73
CA ILE A 117 -20.36 8.73 -22.42
C ILE A 117 -19.74 8.34 -21.08
N LEU A 118 -18.41 8.31 -21.01
CA LEU A 118 -17.66 8.11 -19.78
C LEU A 118 -16.91 9.39 -19.40
N THR A 119 -17.17 9.85 -18.18
CA THR A 119 -16.55 11.01 -17.55
C THR A 119 -15.27 10.59 -16.80
N PRO A 120 -14.17 11.34 -16.95
CA PRO A 120 -12.91 11.04 -16.28
C PRO A 120 -12.92 11.52 -14.83
N TRP A 121 -12.53 10.64 -13.92
CA TRP A 121 -12.34 10.86 -12.49
C TRP A 121 -10.94 10.44 -12.08
N LEU A 122 -10.30 11.24 -11.24
CA LEU A 122 -9.07 10.85 -10.56
C LEU A 122 -9.43 10.44 -9.13
N GLY A 123 -9.15 9.18 -8.79
CA GLY A 123 -9.29 8.65 -7.44
C GLY A 123 -7.92 8.46 -6.79
N VAL A 124 -7.78 8.85 -5.53
CA VAL A 124 -6.55 8.69 -4.75
C VAL A 124 -6.89 8.25 -3.35
N ASN A 125 -6.18 7.21 -2.90
CA ASN A 125 -6.28 6.70 -1.54
C ASN A 125 -5.07 7.16 -0.74
N TYR A 126 -5.31 8.00 0.26
CA TYR A 126 -4.30 8.54 1.17
C TYR A 126 -4.30 7.77 2.47
N LYS A 127 -3.10 7.61 3.05
CA LYS A 127 -2.90 7.21 4.43
C LYS A 127 -2.29 8.40 5.17
N VAL A 128 -2.98 8.85 6.21
CA VAL A 128 -2.52 9.91 7.12
C VAL A 128 -2.12 9.24 8.43
N SER A 129 -0.85 9.36 8.80
CA SER A 129 -0.30 8.82 10.03
C SER A 129 0.06 9.97 10.98
N TYR A 130 -0.62 10.05 12.11
CA TYR A 130 -0.33 10.95 13.22
C TYR A 130 0.60 10.22 14.19
N TYR A 131 1.81 10.75 14.40
CA TYR A 131 2.79 10.18 15.31
C TYR A 131 2.99 11.08 16.53
N SER A 132 3.05 10.44 17.69
CA SER A 132 3.61 10.93 18.95
C SER A 132 4.16 9.71 19.70
N ASP A 133 3.98 9.65 21.02
CA ASP A 133 4.06 8.41 21.82
C ASP A 133 3.19 7.27 21.30
N GLN A 134 2.12 7.59 20.56
CA GLN A 134 1.26 6.62 19.89
C GLN A 134 1.18 6.96 18.40
N THR A 135 0.88 5.96 17.58
CA THR A 135 0.64 6.16 16.14
C THR A 135 -0.83 5.89 15.83
N LYS A 136 -1.51 6.91 15.30
CA LYS A 136 -2.87 6.80 14.75
C LYS A 136 -2.80 6.88 13.24
N GLU A 137 -3.36 5.90 12.53
CA GLU A 137 -3.42 5.90 11.07
C GLU A 137 -4.87 5.99 10.61
N MET A 138 -5.11 6.83 9.59
CA MET A 138 -6.41 7.01 8.96
C MET A 138 -6.28 6.90 7.44
N PHE A 139 -7.30 6.32 6.80
CA PHE A 139 -7.37 6.22 5.34
C PHE A 139 -8.42 7.17 4.82
N HIS A 140 -8.06 7.97 3.81
CA HIS A 140 -8.98 8.86 3.12
C HIS A 140 -9.02 8.51 1.65
N SER A 141 -10.24 8.30 1.13
CA SER A 141 -10.43 7.97 -0.28
C SER A 141 -11.09 9.13 -1.00
N LEU A 142 -10.30 9.90 -1.72
CA LEU A 142 -10.77 11.12 -2.35
C LEU A 142 -10.83 10.96 -3.87
N GLY A 143 -11.90 11.49 -4.45
CA GLY A 143 -12.15 11.49 -5.88
C GLY A 143 -12.39 12.90 -6.40
N ILE A 144 -11.92 13.17 -7.61
CA ILE A 144 -12.20 14.44 -8.28
C ILE A 144 -12.61 14.21 -9.73
N ASN A 145 -13.73 14.81 -10.12
CA ASN A 145 -14.17 14.82 -11.51
C ASN A 145 -13.26 15.75 -12.33
N LEU A 146 -12.62 15.23 -13.38
CA LEU A 146 -11.65 15.99 -14.17
C LEU A 146 -12.29 16.91 -15.23
N ILE A 147 -13.62 16.98 -15.28
CA ILE A 147 -14.38 17.94 -16.08
C ILE A 147 -14.89 19.06 -15.18
N THR A 148 -15.65 18.72 -14.15
CA THR A 148 -16.34 19.72 -13.29
C THR A 148 -15.47 20.22 -12.14
N GLY A 149 -14.50 19.41 -11.70
CA GLY A 149 -13.71 19.68 -10.49
C GLY A 149 -14.44 19.31 -9.19
N ASN A 150 -15.58 18.63 -9.26
CA ASN A 150 -16.31 18.18 -8.07
C ASN A 150 -15.48 17.17 -7.28
N LEU A 151 -15.37 17.41 -5.98
CA LEU A 151 -14.69 16.54 -5.02
C LEU A 151 -15.71 15.58 -4.37
N VAL A 152 -15.29 14.34 -4.15
CA VAL A 152 -16.07 13.30 -3.49
C VAL A 152 -15.17 12.59 -2.48
N ASP A 153 -15.65 12.45 -1.24
CA ASP A 153 -15.04 11.58 -0.24
C ASP A 153 -15.66 10.17 -0.30
N GLY A 154 -14.95 9.16 0.18
CA GLY A 154 -15.34 7.76 0.04
C GLY A 154 -15.34 7.25 -1.40
N PHE A 155 -14.48 7.80 -2.26
CA PHE A 155 -14.48 7.49 -3.70
C PHE A 155 -14.26 6.00 -3.98
N GLN A 156 -13.39 5.33 -3.23
CA GLN A 156 -13.14 3.89 -3.38
C GLN A 156 -14.38 3.05 -3.08
N ASP A 157 -15.19 3.44 -2.08
CA ASP A 157 -16.43 2.72 -1.76
C ASP A 157 -17.46 2.86 -2.88
N TRP A 158 -17.52 4.04 -3.50
CA TRP A 158 -18.34 4.25 -4.71
C TRP A 158 -17.87 3.35 -5.87
N VAL A 159 -16.57 3.35 -6.14
CA VAL A 159 -15.95 2.56 -7.22
C VAL A 159 -16.09 1.04 -6.99
N ASN A 160 -16.03 0.57 -5.75
CA ASN A 160 -16.22 -0.83 -5.38
C ASN A 160 -17.63 -1.35 -5.74
N GLY A 161 -18.62 -0.47 -5.83
CA GLY A 161 -19.98 -0.81 -6.25
C GLY A 161 -20.18 -0.93 -7.76
N LEU A 162 -19.16 -0.64 -8.57
CA LEU A 162 -19.25 -0.59 -10.04
C LEU A 162 -18.57 -1.80 -10.69
N ASP A 163 -19.09 -2.21 -11.85
CA ASP A 163 -18.43 -3.21 -12.71
C ASP A 163 -17.40 -2.50 -13.60
N LEU A 164 -16.11 -2.64 -13.26
CA LEU A 164 -15.01 -1.94 -13.91
C LEU A 164 -14.12 -2.91 -14.69
N ASN A 165 -13.58 -2.44 -15.81
CA ASN A 165 -12.65 -3.19 -16.64
C ASN A 165 -11.44 -2.32 -17.05
N SER A 166 -10.26 -2.93 -17.18
CA SER A 166 -9.06 -2.28 -17.69
C SER A 166 -9.19 -1.90 -19.17
N ARG A 167 -10.10 -2.54 -19.91
CA ARG A 167 -10.39 -2.23 -21.32
C ARG A 167 -11.76 -1.57 -21.47
N MET A 168 -11.79 -0.45 -22.20
CA MET A 168 -13.02 0.25 -22.56
C MET A 168 -13.91 -0.61 -23.48
N SER A 169 -15.22 -0.60 -23.23
CA SER A 169 -16.21 -1.24 -24.12
C SER A 169 -16.31 -0.51 -25.47
N ASP A 170 -16.58 -1.23 -26.55
CA ASP A 170 -16.72 -0.65 -27.90
C ASP A 170 -17.92 0.31 -28.01
N ASP A 171 -18.91 0.12 -27.13
CA ASP A 171 -20.13 0.93 -27.01
C ASP A 171 -19.95 2.18 -26.13
N ALA A 172 -18.72 2.49 -25.72
CA ALA A 172 -18.41 3.64 -24.89
C ALA A 172 -17.52 4.68 -25.61
N PHE A 173 -17.66 5.94 -25.23
CA PHE A 173 -16.73 7.00 -25.59
C PHE A 173 -16.23 7.73 -24.35
N LYS A 174 -14.91 7.91 -24.26
CA LYS A 174 -14.28 8.69 -23.19
C LYS A 174 -14.26 10.17 -23.51
N ILE A 175 -14.59 11.01 -22.53
CA ILE A 175 -14.33 12.45 -22.62
C ILE A 175 -12.89 12.75 -22.20
N THR A 176 -12.24 13.67 -22.92
CA THR A 176 -10.94 14.21 -22.53
C THR A 176 -11.09 15.12 -21.31
N TYR A 177 -10.26 14.92 -20.29
CA TYR A 177 -10.26 15.78 -19.12
C TYR A 177 -9.95 17.24 -19.47
N ILE A 178 -10.64 18.17 -18.81
CA ILE A 178 -10.36 19.60 -18.90
C ILE A 178 -9.32 19.97 -17.83
N ILE A 179 -9.48 19.39 -16.65
CA ILE A 179 -8.54 19.53 -15.53
C ILE A 179 -7.48 18.44 -15.67
N LYS A 180 -6.22 18.86 -15.84
CA LYS A 180 -5.10 17.91 -15.93
C LYS A 180 -4.95 17.14 -14.61
N PRO A 181 -4.60 15.84 -14.64
CA PRO A 181 -4.43 15.03 -13.43
C PRO A 181 -3.50 15.66 -12.38
N ILE A 182 -2.40 16.29 -12.79
CA ILE A 182 -1.49 16.96 -11.85
C ILE A 182 -2.15 18.12 -11.07
N ARG A 183 -3.00 18.91 -11.73
CA ARG A 183 -3.76 19.99 -11.07
C ARG A 183 -4.89 19.45 -10.21
N ALA A 184 -5.42 18.29 -10.57
CA ALA A 184 -6.41 17.60 -9.77
C ALA A 184 -5.79 17.03 -8.49
N MET A 185 -4.57 16.50 -8.56
CA MET A 185 -3.77 16.11 -7.37
C MET A 185 -3.59 17.29 -6.42
N GLU A 186 -3.13 18.45 -6.90
CA GLU A 186 -2.96 19.66 -6.06
C GLU A 186 -4.25 20.05 -5.31
N ARG A 187 -5.41 19.85 -5.94
CA ARG A 187 -6.72 20.11 -5.30
C ARG A 187 -7.10 19.06 -4.27
N LEU A 188 -6.76 17.79 -4.53
CA LEU A 188 -6.97 16.71 -3.56
C LEU A 188 -6.06 16.89 -2.35
N ASP A 189 -4.80 17.31 -2.55
CA ASP A 189 -3.86 17.63 -1.48
C ASP A 189 -4.40 18.76 -0.61
N ALA A 190 -4.87 19.86 -1.22
CA ALA A 190 -5.46 20.97 -0.48
C ALA A 190 -6.75 20.56 0.27
N ALA A 191 -7.57 19.68 -0.32
CA ALA A 191 -8.75 19.16 0.34
C ALA A 191 -8.38 18.28 1.56
N LEU A 192 -7.34 17.46 1.42
CA LEU A 192 -6.82 16.62 2.51
C LEU A 192 -6.22 17.47 3.63
N GLU A 193 -5.47 18.52 3.30
CA GLU A 193 -4.94 19.47 4.29
C GLU A 193 -6.06 20.11 5.10
N ASN A 194 -7.17 20.50 4.47
CA ASN A 194 -8.33 21.04 5.17
C ASN A 194 -8.97 20.01 6.11
N ILE A 195 -9.11 18.74 5.67
CA ILE A 195 -9.62 17.65 6.53
C ILE A 195 -8.72 17.48 7.76
N ILE A 196 -7.40 17.46 7.57
CA ILE A 196 -6.43 17.33 8.67
C ILE A 196 -6.50 18.55 9.61
N GLN A 197 -6.74 19.76 9.11
CA GLN A 197 -6.86 20.95 9.94
C GLN A 197 -8.15 20.94 10.78
N GLU A 198 -9.25 20.42 10.23
CA GLU A 198 -10.54 20.32 10.92
C GLU A 198 -10.63 19.13 11.89
N ASP A 199 -9.72 18.15 11.78
CA ASP A 199 -9.62 17.02 12.68
C ASP A 199 -9.37 17.43 14.15
N ASP A 200 -9.72 16.52 15.06
CA ASP A 200 -9.42 16.67 16.48
C ASP A 200 -7.91 16.48 16.77
N HIS A 201 -7.26 17.54 17.25
CA HIS A 201 -5.83 17.59 17.60
C HIS A 201 -5.54 17.40 19.09
N THR A 202 -6.54 17.01 19.90
CA THR A 202 -6.35 16.71 21.34
C THR A 202 -5.24 15.70 21.60
N TRP A 203 -5.01 14.75 20.69
CA TRP A 203 -3.93 13.77 20.77
C TRP A 203 -2.55 14.41 20.92
N ALA A 204 -2.29 15.53 20.24
CA ALA A 204 -1.01 16.23 20.29
C ALA A 204 -0.82 16.96 21.62
N GLU A 205 -1.91 17.53 22.16
CA GLU A 205 -1.90 18.17 23.47
C GLU A 205 -1.67 17.15 24.59
N GLU A 206 -2.35 16.00 24.52
CA GLU A 206 -2.17 14.90 25.47
C GLU A 206 -0.75 14.34 25.44
N ALA A 207 -0.19 14.13 24.25
CA ALA A 207 1.19 13.68 24.09
C ALA A 207 2.18 14.67 24.73
N LYS A 208 1.97 15.98 24.55
CA LYS A 208 2.79 17.01 25.18
C LYS A 208 2.67 17.00 26.71
N MET A 209 1.48 16.77 27.25
CA MET A 209 1.28 16.64 28.70
C MET A 209 1.97 15.39 29.27
N ARG A 210 1.93 14.26 28.55
CA ARG A 210 2.68 13.04 28.93
C ARG A 210 4.18 13.28 28.87
N TRP A 211 4.68 13.95 27.82
CA TRP A 211 6.07 14.34 27.70
C TRP A 211 6.57 15.16 28.89
N HIS A 212 5.79 16.18 29.31
CA HIS A 212 6.16 16.99 30.47
C HIS A 212 6.29 16.16 31.74
N LYS A 213 5.34 15.25 32.01
CA LYS A 213 5.40 14.36 33.17
C LYS A 213 6.61 13.42 33.14
N ASP A 214 6.85 12.78 32.00
CA ASP A 214 7.97 11.85 31.88
C ASP A 214 9.30 12.58 31.98
N ARG A 215 9.39 13.81 31.45
CA ARG A 215 10.56 14.67 31.59
C ARG A 215 10.81 15.06 33.05
N GLU A 216 9.78 15.38 33.81
CA GLU A 216 9.91 15.65 35.25
C GLU A 216 10.44 14.42 36.01
N ILE A 217 9.97 13.22 35.66
CA ILE A 217 10.47 11.97 36.21
C ILE A 217 11.96 11.79 35.88
N LEU A 218 12.35 12.02 34.63
CA LEU A 218 13.75 11.97 34.22
C LEU A 218 14.59 13.00 35.00
N GLU A 219 14.12 14.23 35.14
CA GLU A 219 14.82 15.27 35.91
C GLU A 219 14.99 14.88 37.38
N TYR A 220 13.98 14.27 38.00
CA TYR A 220 14.03 13.79 39.37
C TYR A 220 15.10 12.70 39.57
N PHE A 221 15.23 11.74 38.64
CA PHE A 221 16.25 10.68 38.75
C PHE A 221 17.69 11.20 38.75
N TYR A 222 17.93 12.36 38.14
CA TYR A 222 19.25 13.00 38.06
C TYR A 222 19.36 14.26 38.94
N GLU A 223 18.44 14.43 39.89
CA GLU A 223 18.47 15.55 40.83
C GLU A 223 19.73 15.49 41.72
N GLY A 224 20.42 16.62 41.87
CA GLY A 224 21.64 16.71 42.69
C GLY A 224 22.93 16.19 42.02
N ILE A 225 22.88 15.74 40.76
CA ILE A 225 24.06 15.37 39.98
C ILE A 225 24.60 16.61 39.24
N GLU A 226 25.75 17.15 39.67
CA GLU A 226 26.36 18.35 39.06
C GLU A 226 26.74 18.15 37.59
N ASN A 227 27.34 17.00 37.25
CA ASN A 227 27.73 16.65 35.89
C ASN A 227 26.84 15.52 35.38
N LYS A 228 25.77 15.89 34.65
CA LYS A 228 24.85 14.91 34.07
C LYS A 228 25.60 13.98 33.09
N PRO A 229 25.43 12.65 33.22
CA PRO A 229 26.09 11.68 32.36
C PRO A 229 25.50 11.69 30.93
N GLU A 230 26.25 11.15 29.97
CA GLU A 230 25.82 11.05 28.57
C GLU A 230 24.49 10.31 28.39
N CYS A 231 24.20 9.31 29.24
CA CYS A 231 22.94 8.59 29.21
C CYS A 231 21.71 9.48 29.45
N TYR A 232 21.82 10.53 30.28
CA TYR A 232 20.74 11.50 30.48
C TYR A 232 20.42 12.25 29.18
N GLU A 233 21.43 12.72 28.46
CA GLU A 233 21.23 13.47 27.23
C GLU A 233 20.68 12.58 26.11
N LEU A 234 21.14 11.32 26.04
CA LEU A 234 20.60 10.33 25.11
C LEU A 234 19.11 10.03 25.40
N GLU A 235 18.76 9.81 26.66
CA GLU A 235 17.39 9.52 27.08
C GLU A 235 16.47 10.72 26.86
N LYS A 236 16.90 11.92 27.27
CA LYS A 236 16.16 13.17 27.01
C LYS A 236 15.90 13.40 25.52
N LYS A 237 16.90 13.14 24.68
CA LYS A 237 16.76 13.24 23.21
C LYS A 237 15.79 12.19 22.67
N ALA A 238 15.91 10.93 23.11
CA ALA A 238 15.01 9.86 22.69
C ALA A 238 13.54 10.16 23.08
N MET A 239 13.32 10.72 24.28
CA MET A 239 12.00 11.16 24.72
C MET A 239 11.47 12.30 23.87
N GLN A 240 12.33 13.28 23.53
CA GLN A 240 11.93 14.37 22.64
C GLN A 240 11.50 13.84 21.26
N GLU A 241 12.28 12.94 20.66
CA GLU A 241 11.96 12.33 19.35
C GLU A 241 10.69 11.46 19.41
N GLN A 242 10.44 10.78 20.53
CA GLN A 242 9.25 9.96 20.73
C GLN A 242 7.98 10.82 20.85
N TYR A 243 8.03 11.93 21.58
CA TYR A 243 6.87 12.77 21.84
C TYR A 243 6.64 13.87 20.79
N GLU A 244 7.58 14.06 19.85
CA GLU A 244 7.44 15.04 18.78
C GLU A 244 6.27 14.68 17.86
N SER A 245 5.20 15.47 17.95
CA SER A 245 4.02 15.34 17.12
C SER A 245 4.34 15.61 15.65
N ARG A 246 4.13 14.61 14.79
CA ARG A 246 4.31 14.75 13.34
C ARG A 246 3.18 14.08 12.57
N ILE A 247 2.80 14.67 11.45
CA ILE A 247 1.80 14.11 10.53
C ILE A 247 2.53 13.71 9.25
N LYS A 248 2.37 12.45 8.84
CA LYS A 248 2.89 11.94 7.58
C LYS A 248 1.73 11.61 6.66
N ILE A 249 1.74 12.17 5.46
CA ILE A 249 0.78 11.84 4.41
C ILE A 249 1.49 10.93 3.41
N GLU A 250 0.84 9.85 3.03
CA GLU A 250 1.34 8.90 2.03
C GLU A 250 0.23 8.52 1.05
N ILE A 251 0.51 8.58 -0.24
CA ILE A 251 -0.40 8.03 -1.25
C ILE A 251 -0.21 6.51 -1.28
N VAL A 252 -1.28 5.78 -1.01
CA VAL A 252 -1.29 4.30 -1.02
C VAL A 252 -1.38 3.81 -2.46
N ASN A 253 -2.33 4.34 -3.21
CA ASN A 253 -2.53 4.10 -4.64
C ASN A 253 -3.46 5.18 -5.22
N GLY A 254 -3.56 5.22 -6.54
CA GLY A 254 -4.54 6.05 -7.23
C GLY A 254 -4.91 5.49 -8.59
N GLY A 255 -5.81 6.16 -9.29
CA GLY A 255 -6.21 5.72 -10.61
C GLY A 255 -7.05 6.72 -11.37
N LEU A 256 -7.11 6.51 -12.68
CA LEU A 256 -7.99 7.23 -13.58
C LEU A 256 -9.18 6.34 -13.94
N PHE A 257 -10.36 6.79 -13.55
CA PHE A 257 -11.61 6.04 -13.70
C PHE A 257 -12.50 6.77 -14.71
N TYR A 258 -13.02 6.04 -15.67
CA TYR A 258 -13.95 6.56 -16.67
C TYR A 258 -15.35 6.01 -16.38
N LEU A 259 -16.20 6.85 -15.78
CA LEU A 259 -17.47 6.47 -15.15
C LEU A 259 -18.65 7.16 -15.86
N LYS A 260 -19.83 6.54 -15.87
CA LYS A 260 -21.02 7.06 -16.55
C LYS A 260 -21.60 8.32 -15.92
#